data_AF-A0A972ULG4-F1
#
_entry.id   AF-A0A972ULG4-F1
#
_cell.length_a   1.000
_cell.length_b   1.000
_cell.length_c   1.000
_cell.angle_alpha   90.00
_cell.angle_beta   90.00
_cell.angle_gamma   90.00
#
_symmetry.space_group_name_H-M   'P 1'
#
loop_
_entity.id
_entity.type
_entity.pdbx_description
1 polymer ?
#
loop_
_entity_poly.entity_id
_entity_poly.type
_entity_poly.pdbx_seq_one_letter_code
_entity_poly.pdbx_strand_id
1 'polypeptide(L)'
;MIRNWTLILLALTVLAPSAWAGNVLVFAASSTTNVLDDINRRYAAAGKIPVLISFGSSGMMARQIENGAPADIFLTADETWLTYLGRLGLLGKRHPRELARNRLVLIVPKHSRLRLRIA
;
A
#
# COMPACT_ATOMS: atom_id res chain seq x y z
N MET A 1 -22.78 -51.10 -9.38
CA MET A 1 -23.16 -49.78 -8.82
C MET A 1 -21.94 -48.85 -8.65
N ILE A 2 -21.00 -48.79 -9.61
CA ILE A 2 -19.70 -48.06 -9.42
C ILE A 2 -19.43 -47.04 -10.57
N ARG A 3 -20.39 -46.78 -11.47
CA ARG A 3 -20.13 -46.07 -12.74
C ARG A 3 -20.22 -44.52 -12.67
N ASN A 4 -20.76 -43.92 -11.60
CA ASN A 4 -21.03 -42.46 -11.57
C ASN A 4 -19.98 -41.62 -10.83
N TRP A 5 -18.99 -42.24 -10.18
CA TRP A 5 -18.05 -41.52 -9.32
C TRP A 5 -16.94 -40.81 -10.12
N THR A 6 -16.62 -41.32 -11.32
CA THR A 6 -15.64 -40.70 -12.23
C THR A 6 -16.11 -39.36 -12.78
N LEU A 7 -17.42 -39.18 -13.00
CA LEU A 7 -17.99 -37.91 -13.48
C LEU A 7 -18.00 -36.83 -12.39
N ILE A 8 -18.18 -37.21 -11.12
CA ILE A 8 -18.16 -36.28 -9.98
C ILE A 8 -16.73 -35.78 -9.70
N LEU A 9 -15.73 -36.66 -9.79
CA LEU A 9 -14.32 -36.28 -9.62
C LEU A 9 -13.82 -35.35 -10.74
N LEU A 10 -14.26 -35.57 -11.99
CA LEU A 10 -13.92 -34.69 -13.10
C LEU A 10 -14.56 -33.30 -12.96
N ALA A 11 -15.82 -33.23 -12.52
CA ALA A 11 -16.50 -31.96 -12.27
C ALA A 11 -15.87 -31.15 -11.12
N LEU A 12 -15.28 -31.81 -10.12
CA LEU A 12 -14.63 -31.14 -8.99
C LEU A 12 -13.31 -30.45 -9.38
N THR A 13 -12.60 -30.94 -10.40
CA THR A 13 -11.33 -30.33 -10.85
C THR A 13 -11.51 -29.03 -11.63
N VAL A 14 -12.67 -28.79 -12.24
CA VAL A 14 -12.96 -27.57 -13.01
C VAL A 14 -13.32 -26.39 -12.10
N LEU A 15 -13.77 -26.64 -10.86
CA LEU A 15 -14.09 -25.61 -9.87
C LEU A 15 -12.91 -25.21 -8.96
N ALA A 16 -11.70 -25.71 -9.21
CA ALA A 16 -10.54 -25.28 -8.45
C ALA A 16 -10.32 -23.77 -8.67
N PRO A 17 -10.41 -22.92 -7.62
CA PRO A 17 -10.13 -21.51 -7.78
C PRO A 17 -8.70 -21.37 -8.30
N SER A 18 -8.57 -20.71 -9.44
CA SER A 18 -7.27 -20.29 -9.93
C SER A 18 -6.66 -19.42 -8.84
N ALA A 19 -5.57 -19.88 -8.22
CA ALA A 19 -4.86 -19.07 -7.23
C ALA A 19 -4.25 -17.87 -7.95
N TRP A 20 -5.02 -16.78 -8.04
CA TRP A 20 -4.50 -15.50 -8.50
C TRP A 20 -3.55 -15.02 -7.42
N ALA A 21 -2.27 -14.91 -7.74
CA ALA A 21 -1.33 -14.15 -6.94
C ALA A 21 -1.85 -12.71 -6.92
N GLY A 22 -2.59 -12.35 -5.87
CA GLY A 22 -3.18 -11.02 -5.73
C GLY A 22 -2.07 -9.98 -5.75
N ASN A 23 -2.22 -8.97 -6.62
CA ASN A 23 -1.32 -7.83 -6.62
C ASN A 23 -1.51 -7.07 -5.31
N VAL A 24 -0.45 -6.92 -4.51
CA VAL A 24 -0.47 -6.15 -3.27
C VAL A 24 -0.68 -4.69 -3.60
N LEU A 25 -1.75 -4.08 -3.07
CA LEU A 25 -2.07 -2.66 -3.22
C LEU A 25 -1.55 -1.87 -2.01
N VAL A 26 -0.62 -0.97 -2.28
CA VAL A 26 -0.03 -0.06 -1.30
C VAL A 26 -0.61 1.34 -1.48
N PHE A 27 -1.24 1.86 -0.44
CA PHE A 27 -1.58 3.28 -0.35
C PHE A 27 -0.47 4.01 0.39
N ALA A 28 0.17 4.97 -0.27
CA ALA A 28 1.37 5.62 0.24
C ALA A 28 1.30 7.15 0.20
N ALA A 29 1.89 7.77 1.21
CA ALA A 29 2.11 9.21 1.23
C ALA A 29 2.99 9.64 0.04
N SER A 30 2.60 10.71 -0.66
CA SER A 30 3.29 11.21 -1.85
C SER A 30 4.75 11.61 -1.62
N SER A 31 5.14 11.93 -0.38
CA SER A 31 6.54 12.18 -0.02
C SER A 31 7.44 10.95 -0.18
N THR A 32 6.86 9.76 -0.33
CA THR A 32 7.59 8.49 -0.48
C THR A 32 7.64 7.96 -1.91
N THR A 33 7.14 8.71 -2.90
CA THR A 33 7.08 8.27 -4.32
C THR A 33 8.41 7.77 -4.83
N ASN A 34 9.46 8.61 -4.79
CA ASN A 34 10.75 8.26 -5.39
C ASN A 34 11.39 7.02 -4.74
N VAL A 35 11.28 6.88 -3.41
CA VAL A 35 11.88 5.75 -2.69
C VAL A 35 11.11 4.46 -2.94
N LEU A 36 9.77 4.51 -2.94
CA LEU A 36 8.95 3.33 -3.18
C LEU A 36 9.03 2.87 -4.64
N ASP A 37 9.13 3.79 -5.61
CA ASP A 37 9.38 3.44 -7.01
C ASP A 37 10.71 2.72 -7.16
N ASP A 38 11.77 3.18 -6.48
CA ASP A 38 13.07 2.52 -6.51
C ASP A 38 13.05 1.14 -5.86
N ILE A 39 12.40 1.02 -4.70
CA ILE A 39 12.21 -0.26 -4.02
C ILE A 39 11.43 -1.22 -4.92
N ASN A 40 10.35 -0.77 -5.56
CA ASN A 40 9.53 -1.64 -6.41
C ASN A 40 10.31 -2.14 -7.64
N ARG A 41 11.13 -1.28 -8.26
CA ARG A 41 12.05 -1.71 -9.35
C ARG A 41 13.05 -2.77 -8.88
N ARG A 42 13.69 -2.56 -7.72
CA ARG A 42 14.65 -3.53 -7.16
C ARG A 42 13.97 -4.84 -6.76
N TYR A 43 12.75 -4.75 -6.22
CA TYR A 43 11.93 -5.90 -5.85
C TYR A 43 11.62 -6.76 -7.09
N ALA A 44 11.23 -6.11 -8.19
CA ALA A 44 11.03 -6.77 -9.49
C ALA A 44 12.32 -7.40 -10.03
N ALA A 45 13.44 -6.68 -9.98
CA ALA A 45 14.74 -7.16 -10.43
C ALA A 45 15.23 -8.38 -9.63
N ALA A 46 14.80 -8.53 -8.37
CA ALA A 46 15.05 -9.70 -7.53
C ALA A 46 14.11 -10.90 -7.84
N GLY A 47 13.37 -10.86 -8.94
CA GLY A 47 12.46 -11.92 -9.38
C GLY A 47 11.15 -11.96 -8.57
N LYS A 48 10.77 -10.88 -7.89
CA LYS A 48 9.49 -10.77 -7.16
C LYS A 48 8.44 -10.07 -8.00
N ILE A 49 7.17 -10.31 -7.68
CA ILE A 49 6.04 -9.64 -8.34
C ILE A 49 6.02 -8.17 -7.89
N PRO A 50 6.03 -7.18 -8.81
CA PRO A 50 5.90 -5.77 -8.45
C PRO A 50 4.61 -5.50 -7.66
N VAL A 51 4.68 -4.56 -6.73
CA VAL A 51 3.49 -4.11 -5.97
C VAL A 51 2.80 -2.96 -6.71
N LEU A 52 1.48 -2.88 -6.58
CA LEU A 52 0.70 -1.74 -7.06
C LEU A 52 0.76 -0.64 -5.99
N ILE A 53 1.12 0.58 -6.38
CA ILE A 53 1.27 1.69 -5.43
C ILE A 53 0.41 2.86 -5.88
N SER A 54 -0.48 3.31 -5.00
CA SER A 54 -1.27 4.52 -5.16
C SER A 54 -0.70 5.61 -4.25
N PHE A 55 -0.31 6.74 -4.83
CA PHE A 55 0.28 7.86 -4.11
C PHE A 55 -0.73 8.99 -3.91
N GLY A 56 -0.71 9.60 -2.73
CA GLY A 56 -1.55 10.76 -2.42
C GLY A 56 -1.20 11.37 -1.08
N SER A 57 -1.98 12.36 -0.63
CA SER A 57 -1.82 12.83 0.75
C SER A 57 -2.25 11.73 1.74
N SER A 58 -1.58 11.64 2.88
CA SER A 58 -1.88 10.62 3.90
C SER A 58 -3.37 10.62 4.28
N GLY A 59 -3.97 11.81 4.41
CA GLY A 59 -5.38 11.95 4.75
C GLY A 59 -6.35 11.54 3.65
N MET A 60 -6.01 11.82 2.38
CA MET A 60 -6.82 11.33 1.26
C MET A 60 -6.81 9.80 1.23
N MET A 61 -5.64 9.18 1.36
CA MET A 61 -5.49 7.73 1.36
C MET A 61 -6.22 7.08 2.54
N ALA A 62 -6.10 7.64 3.74
CA ALA A 62 -6.84 7.16 4.91
C ALA A 62 -8.36 7.25 4.71
N ARG A 63 -8.86 8.35 4.13
CA ARG A 63 -10.29 8.48 3.80
C ARG A 63 -10.73 7.49 2.72
N GLN A 64 -9.88 7.15 1.77
CA GLN A 64 -10.21 6.10 0.80
C GLN A 64 -10.34 4.73 1.50
N ILE A 65 -9.45 4.41 2.44
CA ILE A 65 -9.54 3.19 3.26
C ILE A 65 -10.84 3.18 4.08
N GLU A 66 -11.18 4.30 4.72
CA GLU A 66 -12.45 4.47 5.41
C GLU A 66 -13.66 4.20 4.51
N ASN A 67 -13.61 4.66 3.26
CA ASN A 67 -14.66 4.42 2.27
C ASN A 67 -14.61 3.02 1.61
N GLY A 68 -13.83 2.10 2.17
CA GLY A 68 -13.79 0.70 1.73
C GLY A 68 -12.81 0.40 0.59
N ALA A 69 -11.87 1.29 0.28
CA ALA A 69 -10.81 0.98 -0.67
C ALA A 69 -9.94 -0.18 -0.16
N PRO A 70 -9.63 -1.19 -1.00
CA PRO A 70 -9.01 -2.44 -0.58
C PRO A 70 -7.48 -2.33 -0.47
N ALA A 71 -6.96 -1.38 0.30
CA ALA A 71 -5.52 -1.24 0.49
C ALA A 71 -4.98 -2.36 1.42
N ASP A 72 -3.97 -3.09 0.95
CA ASP A 72 -3.29 -4.13 1.75
C ASP A 72 -2.27 -3.52 2.70
N ILE A 73 -1.59 -2.45 2.26
CA ILE A 73 -0.58 -1.74 3.03
C ILE A 73 -0.89 -0.24 2.99
N PHE A 74 -0.89 0.38 4.17
CA PHE A 74 -1.00 1.82 4.30
C PHE A 74 0.30 2.41 4.86
N LEU A 75 0.96 3.25 4.07
CA LEU A 75 2.16 3.99 4.45
C LEU A 75 1.82 5.48 4.57
N THR A 76 1.71 5.97 5.80
CA THR A 76 1.41 7.38 6.10
C THR A 76 2.66 8.15 6.52
N ALA A 77 2.68 9.45 6.22
CA ALA A 77 3.66 10.39 6.74
C ALA A 77 3.35 10.92 8.16
N ASP A 78 2.19 10.56 8.73
CA ASP A 78 1.72 11.04 10.03
C ASP A 78 0.93 9.95 10.77
N GLU A 79 1.32 9.68 12.01
CA GLU A 79 0.73 8.69 12.91
C GLU A 79 -0.72 9.00 13.30
N THR A 80 -1.16 10.27 13.17
CA THR A 80 -2.56 10.65 13.42
C THR A 80 -3.52 9.85 12.54
N TRP A 81 -3.15 9.54 11.30
CA TRP A 81 -3.96 8.73 10.38
C TRP A 81 -3.99 7.24 10.74
N LEU A 82 -2.93 6.70 11.37
CA LEU A 82 -2.96 5.36 11.93
C LEU A 82 -3.90 5.31 13.13
N THR A 83 -3.82 6.30 14.01
CA THR A 83 -4.73 6.42 15.16
C THR A 83 -6.18 6.54 14.70
N TYR A 84 -6.43 7.36 13.68
CA TYR A 84 -7.74 7.53 13.05
C TYR A 84 -8.33 6.20 12.55
N LEU A 85 -7.61 5.50 11.67
CA LEU A 85 -8.06 4.21 11.12
C LEU A 85 -8.17 3.12 12.21
N GLY A 86 -7.30 3.18 13.21
CA GLY A 86 -7.34 2.29 14.37
C GLY A 86 -8.62 2.43 15.18
N ARG A 87 -9.09 3.67 15.42
CA ARG A 87 -10.37 3.94 16.09
C ARG A 87 -11.58 3.42 15.32
N LEU A 88 -11.48 3.40 13.99
CA LEU A 88 -12.51 2.85 13.11
C LEU A 88 -12.46 1.31 13.01
N GLY A 89 -11.46 0.66 13.62
CA GLY A 89 -11.27 -0.79 13.52
C GLY A 89 -10.82 -1.25 12.13
N LEU A 90 -10.29 -0.34 11.30
CA LEU A 90 -9.90 -0.60 9.91
C LEU A 90 -8.42 -0.99 9.75
N LEU A 91 -7.68 -1.08 10.86
CA LEU A 91 -6.31 -1.61 10.84
C LEU A 91 -6.33 -3.13 11.00
N GLY A 92 -5.45 -3.80 10.26
CA GLY A 92 -5.23 -5.24 10.43
C GLY A 92 -4.65 -5.59 11.80
N LYS A 93 -4.53 -6.89 12.08
CA LYS A 93 -4.03 -7.42 13.37
C LYS A 93 -2.57 -7.05 13.68
N ARG A 94 -1.80 -6.60 12.68
CA ARG A 94 -0.40 -6.22 12.86
C ARG A 94 -0.34 -4.77 13.32
N HIS A 95 0.41 -4.53 14.39
CA HIS A 95 0.66 -3.17 14.86
C HIS A 95 1.41 -2.35 13.79
N PRO A 96 1.08 -1.06 13.63
CA PRO A 96 1.84 -0.16 12.79
C PRO A 96 3.31 -0.12 13.23
N ARG A 97 4.21 0.06 12.25
CA ARG A 97 5.64 0.18 12.51
C ARG A 97 6.14 1.49 11.94
N GLU A 98 6.98 2.17 12.72
CA GLU A 98 7.75 3.31 12.24
C GLU A 98 8.82 2.79 11.26
N LEU A 99 8.82 3.29 10.03
CA LEU A 99 9.78 2.89 8.99
C LEU A 99 10.82 3.98 8.72
N ALA A 100 10.46 5.24 8.85
CA ALA A 100 11.31 6.37 8.53
C ALA A 100 10.86 7.63 9.28
N ARG A 101 11.79 8.58 9.42
CA ARG A 101 11.53 9.94 9.92
C ARG A 101 11.88 10.95 8.84
N ASN A 102 11.29 12.14 8.95
CA ASN A 102 11.61 13.25 8.07
C ASN A 102 11.71 14.56 8.87
N ARG A 103 12.15 15.64 8.23
CA ARG A 103 12.19 16.99 8.79
C ARG A 103 11.45 17.95 7.88
N LEU A 104 10.71 18.87 8.49
CA LEU A 104 10.08 19.97 7.77
C LEU A 104 11.14 21.00 7.35
N VAL A 105 11.08 21.45 6.11
CA VAL A 105 12.01 22.43 5.55
C VAL A 105 11.25 23.54 4.85
N LEU A 106 11.86 24.72 4.81
CA LEU A 106 11.36 25.86 4.05
C LEU A 106 12.12 25.93 2.72
N ILE A 107 11.39 25.98 1.62
CA ILE A 107 11.95 25.97 0.27
C ILE A 107 11.54 27.21 -0.51
N VAL A 108 12.39 27.62 -1.44
CA VAL A 108 12.11 28.63 -2.46
C VAL A 108 12.54 28.09 -3.83
N PRO A 109 11.98 28.60 -4.94
CA PRO A 109 12.48 28.27 -6.27
C PRO A 109 13.99 28.50 -6.40
N LYS A 110 14.67 27.70 -7.22
CA LYS A 110 16.13 27.74 -7.38
C LYS A 110 16.69 29.14 -7.72
N HIS A 111 15.91 29.95 -8.43
CA HIS A 111 16.29 31.31 -8.85
C HIS A 111 15.67 32.42 -7.99
N SER A 112 15.11 32.07 -6.83
CA SER A 112 14.59 33.05 -5.89
C SER A 112 15.70 33.87 -5.26
N ARG A 113 15.48 35.18 -5.10
CA ARG A 113 16.37 36.09 -4.37
C ARG A 113 16.04 36.17 -2.87
N LEU A 114 14.99 35.49 -2.43
CA LEU A 114 14.50 35.54 -1.07
C LEU A 114 15.45 34.78 -0.13
N ARG A 115 15.93 35.45 0.91
CA ARG A 115 16.77 34.84 1.95
C ARG A 115 15.89 34.29 3.06
N LEU A 116 15.83 32.98 3.18
CA LEU A 116 15.09 32.29 4.23
C LEU A 116 15.93 32.22 5.50
N ARG A 117 15.31 32.51 6.64
CA ARG A 117 15.86 32.21 7.97
C ARG A 117 14.79 31.45 8.76
N ILE A 118 15.13 30.24 9.21
CA ILE A 118 14.30 29.48 10.14
C ILE A 118 14.64 30.02 11.53
N ALA A 119 13.62 30.48 12.28
CA ALA A 119 13.76 31.02 13.62
C ALA A 119 14.05 29.92 14.65
#